data_AF-A0A223KP94-F1
#
_entry.id   AF-A0A223KP94-F1
#
_cell.length_a   1.000
_cell.length_b   1.000
_cell.length_c   1.000
_cell.angle_alpha   90.00
_cell.angle_beta   90.00
_cell.angle_gamma   90.00
#
_symmetry.space_group_name_H-M   'P 1'
#
loop_
_entity.id
_entity.type
_entity.pdbx_description
1 polymer ?
#
loop_
_entity_poly.entity_id
_entity_poly.type
_entity_poly.pdbx_seq_one_letter_code
_entity_poly.pdbx_strand_id
1 'polypeptide(L)'
;MQLSAIFIFGLVWGGLMIYFFTPTRKIENVDFKKDWNFQHAFKDSLISIGLQKKAVPVFLMLVIAVLAIWSFHSQLKWHNEAHGGGEMTYDPTVRAVIYIVGFIVYSTILYLYLAYRRAMLLLKK
;
A
#
# COMPACT_ATOMS: atom_id res chain seq x y z
N MET A 1 -14.08 11.80 -5.28
CA MET A 1 -14.43 11.26 -3.95
C MET A 1 -14.50 12.40 -2.96
N GLN A 2 -15.41 12.34 -1.99
CA GLN A 2 -15.37 13.25 -0.85
C GLN A 2 -14.07 13.03 -0.05
N LEU A 3 -13.53 14.10 0.52
CA LEU A 3 -12.26 14.10 1.25
C LEU A 3 -12.31 13.13 2.45
N SER A 4 -13.46 13.01 3.10
CA SER A 4 -13.76 12.01 4.13
C SER A 4 -13.57 10.56 3.65
N ALA A 5 -14.04 10.23 2.45
CA ALA A 5 -13.91 8.89 1.89
C ALA A 5 -12.44 8.53 1.61
N ILE A 6 -11.63 9.50 1.18
CA ILE A 6 -10.19 9.31 0.98
C ILE A 6 -9.49 9.03 2.32
N PHE A 7 -9.83 9.79 3.37
CA PHE A 7 -9.29 9.55 4.71
C PHE A 7 -9.66 8.18 5.27
N ILE A 8 -10.94 7.81 5.21
CA ILE A 8 -11.41 6.51 5.70
C ILE A 8 -10.71 5.38 4.95
N PHE A 9 -10.65 5.48 3.62
CA PHE A 9 -9.95 4.50 2.80
C PHE A 9 -8.47 4.41 3.15
N GLY A 10 -7.78 5.54 3.30
CA GLY A 10 -6.37 5.59 3.68
C GLY A 10 -6.09 4.97 5.05
N LEU A 11 -7.00 5.16 6.02
CA LEU A 11 -6.88 4.63 7.38
C LEU A 11 -7.14 3.12 7.41
N VAL A 12 -8.22 2.66 6.79
CA VAL A 12 -8.56 1.23 6.68
C VAL A 12 -7.47 0.48 5.91
N TRP A 13 -7.07 1.00 4.74
CA TRP A 13 -6.01 0.40 3.92
C TRP A 13 -4.68 0.39 4.66
N GLY A 14 -4.29 1.52 5.26
CA GLY A 14 -3.05 1.63 6.02
C GLY A 14 -3.00 0.65 7.20
N GLY A 15 -4.10 0.53 7.96
CA GLY A 15 -4.21 -0.43 9.06
C GLY A 15 -4.06 -1.87 8.58
N LEU A 16 -4.69 -2.24 7.47
CA LEU A 16 -4.57 -3.56 6.88
C LEU A 16 -3.14 -3.87 6.44
N MET A 17 -2.51 -2.92 5.74
CA MET A 17 -1.12 -3.04 5.30
C MET A 17 -0.19 -3.26 6.48
N ILE A 18 -0.36 -2.49 7.56
CA ILE A 18 0.40 -2.66 8.80
C ILE A 18 0.15 -4.05 9.39
N TYR A 19 -1.10 -4.50 9.46
CA TYR A 19 -1.43 -5.82 10.01
C TYR A 19 -0.77 -6.97 9.23
N PHE A 20 -0.82 -6.94 7.91
CA PHE A 20 -0.27 -8.02 7.09
C PHE A 20 1.26 -7.97 6.94
N PHE A 21 1.86 -6.78 6.89
CA PHE A 21 3.31 -6.62 6.77
C PHE A 21 4.04 -6.71 8.12
N THR A 22 3.35 -6.57 9.24
CA THR A 22 3.97 -6.81 10.54
C THR A 22 4.23 -8.30 10.70
N PRO A 23 5.50 -8.74 10.84
CA PRO A 23 5.84 -10.13 11.05
C PRO A 23 5.15 -10.66 12.32
N THR A 24 4.43 -11.78 12.24
CA THR A 24 3.88 -12.45 13.43
C THR A 24 4.88 -13.33 14.16
N ARG A 25 6.07 -13.56 13.59
CA ARG A 25 7.14 -14.21 14.33
C ARG A 25 7.69 -13.21 15.35
N LYS A 26 7.60 -13.56 16.63
CA LYS A 26 8.18 -12.78 17.73
C LYS A 26 9.62 -12.44 17.39
N ILE A 27 9.98 -11.18 17.63
CA ILE A 27 11.34 -10.63 17.43
C ILE A 27 12.37 -11.39 18.30
N GLU A 28 11.92 -12.18 19.28
CA GLU A 28 12.72 -13.07 20.14
C GLU A 28 13.64 -14.08 19.40
N ASN A 29 13.36 -14.43 18.15
CA ASN A 29 14.22 -15.31 17.34
C ASN A 29 15.01 -14.57 16.25
N VAL A 30 15.09 -13.24 16.30
CA VAL A 30 15.99 -12.53 15.40
C VAL A 30 17.37 -12.57 16.03
N ASP A 31 18.26 -13.36 15.43
CA ASP A 31 19.68 -13.34 15.77
C ASP A 31 20.18 -11.90 15.66
N PHE A 32 20.34 -11.23 16.80
CA PHE A 32 20.94 -9.91 16.87
C PHE A 32 22.39 -10.04 16.42
N LYS A 33 22.63 -9.87 15.12
CA LYS A 33 23.97 -9.92 14.57
C LYS A 33 24.67 -8.62 14.96
N LYS A 34 25.56 -8.75 15.94
CA LYS A 34 26.30 -7.67 16.63
C LYS A 34 27.06 -6.73 15.69
N ASP A 35 27.29 -7.12 14.44
CA ASP A 35 28.07 -6.40 13.44
C ASP A 35 27.26 -5.88 12.24
N TRP A 36 25.93 -5.90 12.31
CA TRP A 36 25.11 -5.36 11.22
C TRP A 36 25.14 -3.83 11.17
N ASN A 37 25.51 -3.29 10.02
CA ASN A 37 25.27 -1.88 9.69
C ASN A 37 23.80 -1.66 9.29
N PHE A 38 23.35 -0.40 9.26
CA PHE A 38 21.97 -0.06 8.91
C PHE A 38 21.54 -0.59 7.55
N GLN A 39 22.44 -0.57 6.55
CA GLN A 39 22.13 -1.05 5.21
C GLN A 39 21.81 -2.56 5.19
N HIS A 40 22.55 -3.37 5.96
CA HIS A 40 22.27 -4.80 6.09
C HIS A 40 20.94 -5.04 6.82
N ALA A 41 20.70 -4.34 7.94
CA ALA A 41 19.46 -4.46 8.70
C ALA A 41 18.22 -4.02 7.90
N PHE A 42 18.35 -2.97 7.08
CA PHE A 42 17.28 -2.47 6.22
C PHE A 42 17.00 -3.42 5.06
N LYS A 43 18.04 -3.92 4.39
CA LYS A 43 17.90 -4.91 3.31
C LYS A 43 17.25 -6.20 3.82
N ASP A 44 17.67 -6.71 4.98
CA ASP A 44 17.06 -7.88 5.61
C ASP A 44 15.58 -7.60 5.95
N SER A 45 15.28 -6.43 6.49
CA SER A 45 13.91 -6.02 6.80
C SER A 45 13.02 -5.96 5.56
N LEU A 46 13.51 -5.43 4.44
CA LEU A 46 12.77 -5.40 3.17
C LEU A 46 12.44 -6.82 2.70
N ILE A 47 13.46 -7.68 2.60
CA ILE A 47 13.33 -9.06 2.10
C ILE A 47 12.38 -9.84 2.99
N SER A 48 12.59 -9.77 4.30
CA SER A 48 11.84 -10.57 5.25
C SER A 48 10.42 -10.05 5.52
N ILE A 49 10.07 -8.82 5.12
CA ILE A 49 8.68 -8.35 5.06
C ILE A 49 8.05 -8.76 3.72
N GLY A 50 8.78 -8.62 2.61
CA GLY A 50 8.29 -8.91 1.26
C GLY A 50 8.10 -10.40 0.96
N LEU A 51 8.92 -11.28 1.54
CA LEU A 51 8.85 -12.74 1.31
C LEU A 51 8.00 -13.49 2.34
N GLN A 52 7.22 -12.78 3.16
CA GLN A 52 6.32 -13.46 4.09
C GLN A 52 5.17 -14.09 3.32
N LYS A 53 4.69 -15.26 3.78
CA LYS A 53 3.44 -15.85 3.27
C LYS A 53 2.26 -14.88 3.35
N LYS A 54 2.32 -13.90 4.26
CA LYS A 54 1.34 -12.83 4.44
C LYS A 54 1.48 -11.67 3.43
N ALA A 55 2.54 -11.61 2.64
CA ALA A 55 2.67 -10.62 1.57
C ALA A 55 1.77 -10.94 0.37
N VAL A 56 1.45 -12.22 0.14
CA VAL A 56 0.53 -12.65 -0.94
C VAL A 56 -0.86 -12.01 -0.82
N PRO A 57 -1.56 -12.07 0.33
CA PRO A 57 -2.85 -11.40 0.46
C PRO A 57 -2.75 -9.89 0.30
N VAL A 58 -1.66 -9.25 0.72
CA VAL A 58 -1.45 -7.81 0.50
C VAL A 58 -1.37 -7.48 -0.98
N PHE A 59 -0.57 -8.24 -1.72
CA PHE A 59 -0.45 -8.05 -3.16
C PHE A 59 -1.79 -8.29 -3.87
N LEU A 60 -2.51 -9.35 -3.50
CA LEU A 60 -3.84 -9.63 -4.05
C LEU A 60 -4.82 -8.49 -3.77
N MET A 61 -4.83 -7.97 -2.54
CA MET A 61 -5.66 -6.84 -2.17
C MET A 61 -5.27 -5.56 -2.93
N LEU A 62 -3.98 -5.34 -3.17
CA LEU A 62 -3.51 -4.20 -3.95
C LEU A 62 -4.05 -4.28 -5.38
N VAL A 63 -3.98 -5.47 -6.00
CA VAL A 63 -4.54 -5.72 -7.33
C VAL A 63 -6.06 -5.50 -7.34
N ILE A 64 -6.79 -6.04 -6.37
CA ILE A 64 -8.23 -5.86 -6.24
C ILE A 64 -8.59 -4.37 -6.12
N ALA A 65 -7.85 -3.62 -5.30
CA ALA A 65 -8.09 -2.19 -5.13
C ALA A 65 -7.83 -1.39 -6.41
N VAL A 66 -6.76 -1.70 -7.15
CA VAL A 66 -6.49 -1.08 -8.46
C VAL A 66 -7.63 -1.37 -9.45
N LEU A 67 -8.07 -2.62 -9.54
CA LEU A 67 -9.19 -3.00 -10.40
C LEU A 67 -10.51 -2.31 -9.99
N ALA A 68 -10.77 -2.19 -8.69
CA ALA A 68 -11.95 -1.50 -8.18
C ALA A 68 -11.94 0.01 -8.53
N ILE A 69 -10.80 0.69 -8.33
CA ILE A 69 -10.64 2.11 -8.69
C ILE A 69 -10.86 2.29 -10.19
N TRP A 70 -10.26 1.43 -11.02
CA TRP A 70 -10.41 1.49 -12.47
C TRP A 70 -11.87 1.24 -12.91
N SER A 71 -12.49 0.18 -12.39
CA SER A 71 -13.87 -0.19 -12.71
C SER A 71 -14.85 0.91 -12.34
N PHE A 72 -14.71 1.51 -11.15
CA PHE A 72 -15.55 2.62 -10.71
C PHE A 72 -15.50 3.81 -11.68
N HIS A 73 -14.30 4.26 -12.05
CA HIS A 73 -14.16 5.40 -12.95
C HIS A 73 -14.57 5.08 -14.40
N SER A 74 -14.37 3.84 -14.84
CA SER A 74 -14.83 3.38 -16.16
C SER A 74 -16.36 3.38 -16.26
N GLN A 75 -17.04 2.90 -15.20
CA GLN A 75 -18.50 2.95 -15.11
C GLN A 75 -19.01 4.39 -15.04
N LEU A 76 -18.31 5.27 -14.32
CA LEU A 76 -18.66 6.68 -14.25
C LEU A 76 -18.57 7.36 -15.62
N LYS A 77 -17.51 7.07 -16.37
CA LYS A 77 -17.35 7.54 -17.76
C LYS A 77 -18.51 7.07 -18.63
N TRP A 78 -18.76 5.76 -18.64
CA TRP A 78 -19.84 5.16 -19.43
C TRP A 78 -21.21 5.72 -19.06
N HIS A 79 -21.50 5.88 -17.76
CA HIS A 79 -22.77 6.42 -17.28
C HIS A 79 -23.01 7.83 -17.81
N ASN A 80 -21.99 8.69 -17.73
CA ASN A 80 -22.10 10.08 -18.17
C ASN A 80 -22.23 10.19 -19.70
N GLU A 81 -21.48 9.37 -20.46
CA GLU A 81 -21.64 9.26 -21.91
C GLU A 81 -23.06 8.80 -22.30
N ALA A 82 -23.61 7.82 -21.57
CA ALA A 82 -24.93 7.26 -21.85
C ALA A 82 -26.09 8.19 -21.47
N HIS A 83 -25.91 9.07 -20.47
CA HIS A 83 -26.97 9.96 -19.97
C HIS A 83 -26.86 11.39 -20.52
N GLY A 84 -25.98 11.63 -21.50
CA GLY A 84 -25.80 12.95 -22.12
C GLY A 84 -25.24 13.99 -21.14
N GLY A 85 -24.54 13.55 -20.08
CA GLY A 85 -23.73 14.45 -19.27
C GLY A 85 -22.67 15.02 -20.19
N GLY A 86 -22.77 16.31 -20.53
CA GLY A 86 -21.87 16.99 -21.47
C GLY A 86 -20.39 16.96 -21.07
N GLU A 87 -19.57 17.86 -21.64
CA GLU A 87 -18.14 17.91 -21.31
C GLU A 87 -17.90 17.94 -19.80
N MET A 88 -17.39 16.84 -19.26
CA MET A 88 -17.04 16.77 -17.85
C MET A 88 -15.88 17.70 -17.60
N THR A 89 -15.93 18.42 -16.48
CA THR A 89 -14.83 19.29 -16.04
C THR A 89 -13.51 18.52 -15.89
N TYR A 90 -13.56 17.19 -15.73
CA TYR A 90 -12.40 16.31 -15.67
C TYR A 90 -12.71 14.93 -16.28
N ASP A 91 -11.76 14.38 -17.04
CA ASP A 91 -11.83 13.02 -17.57
C ASP A 91 -11.76 11.98 -16.42
N PRO A 92 -12.80 11.13 -16.23
CA PRO A 92 -12.80 10.09 -15.20
C PRO A 92 -11.65 9.10 -15.33
N THR A 93 -11.18 8.80 -16.54
CA THR A 93 -10.07 7.87 -16.79
C THR A 93 -8.75 8.46 -16.29
N VAL A 94 -8.47 9.73 -16.60
CA VAL A 94 -7.27 10.43 -16.08
C VAL A 94 -7.31 10.48 -14.56
N ARG A 95 -8.48 10.77 -13.99
CA ARG A 95 -8.68 10.77 -12.54
C ARG A 95 -8.43 9.39 -11.93
N ALA A 96 -8.86 8.30 -12.59
CA ALA A 96 -8.56 6.94 -12.15
C ALA A 96 -7.06 6.67 -12.05
N VAL A 97 -6.30 7.07 -13.08
CA VAL A 97 -4.84 6.91 -13.12
C VAL A 97 -4.18 7.65 -11.95
N ILE A 98 -4.60 8.90 -11.68
CA ILE A 98 -4.07 9.67 -10.55
C ILE A 98 -4.32 8.95 -9.21
N TYR A 99 -5.54 8.42 -9.00
CA TYR A 99 -5.85 7.66 -7.78
C TYR A 99 -5.04 6.37 -7.67
N ILE A 100 -4.88 5.62 -8.77
CA ILE A 100 -4.09 4.38 -8.79
C ILE A 100 -2.62 4.68 -8.47
N VAL A 101 -2.02 5.68 -9.12
CA VAL A 101 -0.63 6.07 -8.87
C VAL A 101 -0.46 6.52 -7.43
N GLY A 102 -1.34 7.40 -6.93
CA GLY A 102 -1.29 7.86 -5.54
C GLY A 102 -1.43 6.71 -4.54
N PHE A 103 -2.29 5.74 -4.83
CA PHE A 103 -2.49 4.55 -3.99
C PHE A 103 -1.27 3.61 -3.97
N ILE A 104 -0.63 3.41 -5.12
CA ILE A 104 0.62 2.63 -5.21
C ILE A 104 1.73 3.35 -4.43
N VAL A 105 1.90 4.66 -4.63
CA VAL A 105 2.91 5.47 -3.93
C VAL A 105 2.69 5.41 -2.41
N TYR A 106 1.46 5.59 -1.94
CA TYR A 106 1.11 5.48 -0.53
C TYR A 106 1.46 4.10 0.04
N SER A 107 1.14 3.04 -0.70
CA SER A 107 1.44 1.66 -0.31
C SER A 107 2.94 1.39 -0.25
N THR A 108 3.72 1.93 -1.19
CA THR A 108 5.18 1.84 -1.19
C THR A 108 5.79 2.58 0.00
N ILE A 109 5.33 3.80 0.31
CA ILE A 109 5.80 4.57 1.47
C ILE A 109 5.55 3.80 2.76
N LEU A 110 4.36 3.23 2.94
CA LEU A 110 4.04 2.40 4.10
C LEU A 110 4.95 1.18 4.21
N TYR A 111 5.19 0.48 3.10
CA TYR A 111 6.09 -0.67 3.07
C TYR A 111 7.53 -0.28 3.48
N LEU A 112 8.06 0.82 2.92
CA LEU A 112 9.39 1.33 3.27
C LEU A 112 9.46 1.77 4.74
N TYR A 113 8.43 2.44 5.25
CA TYR A 113 8.34 2.85 6.65
C TYR A 113 8.37 1.65 7.60
N LEU A 114 7.65 0.57 7.27
CA LEU A 114 7.65 -0.66 8.08
C LEU A 114 9.01 -1.36 8.05
N ALA A 115 9.66 -1.42 6.89
CA ALA A 115 11.02 -1.94 6.75
C ALA A 115 12.02 -1.11 7.56
N TYR A 116 11.91 0.23 7.51
CA TYR A 116 12.75 1.14 8.30
C TYR A 116 12.56 0.93 9.79
N ARG A 117 11.30 0.90 10.26
CA ARG A 117 10.97 0.65 11.67
C ARG A 117 11.57 -0.65 12.17
N ARG A 118 11.45 -1.72 11.38
CA ARG A 118 12.04 -3.01 11.71
C ARG A 118 13.57 -2.95 11.75
N ALA A 119 14.21 -2.31 10.77
CA ALA A 119 15.66 -2.15 10.75
C ALA A 119 16.17 -1.42 11.99
N MET A 120 15.48 -0.35 12.40
CA MET A 120 15.81 0.39 13.62
C MET A 120 15.66 -0.46 14.89
N LEU A 121 14.65 -1.34 14.95
CA LEU A 121 14.49 -2.29 16.05
C LEU A 121 15.62 -3.33 16.09
N LEU A 122 16.12 -3.79 14.94
CA LEU A 122 17.23 -4.74 14.88
C LEU A 122 18.58 -4.13 15.29
N LEU A 123 18.75 -2.83 15.09
CA LEU A 123 19.96 -2.09 15.48
C LEU A 123 19.92 -1.63 16.94
N LYS A 124 18.73 -1.50 17.53
CA LYS A 124 18.56 -1.22 18.95
C LYS A 124 18.83 -2.51 19.74
N LYS A 125 20.06 -2.62 20.27
CA LYS A 125 20.41 -3.59 21.32
C LYS A 125 19.47 -3.46 22.51
#